data_AF-A0A7K4SHR7-F1
#
_entry.id   AF-A0A7K4SHR7-F1
#
_cell.length_a   1.000
_cell.length_b   1.000
_cell.length_c   1.000
_cell.angle_alpha   90.00
_cell.angle_beta   90.00
_cell.angle_gamma   90.00
#
_symmetry.space_group_name_H-M   'P 1'
#
loop_
_entity.id
_entity.type
_entity.pdbx_description
1 polymer ?
#
loop_
_entity_poly.entity_id
_entity_poly.type
_entity_poly.pdbx_seq_one_letter_code
_entity_poly.pdbx_strand_id
1 'polypeptide(L)'
;PWQSDSSWRRERILHVPLCREDCEQWWDDCQDSVTCKANWHKGWNWTSGTNQCPQGAMCQKFKFVFPTPAALCEGLWSHSYRYTPHRRGSGRCIQMWFDPTLGNPNAAVARFYA
;
A
#
# COMPACT_ATOMS: atom_id res chain seq x y z
N PRO A 1 1.82 -2.34 19.91
CA PRO A 1 2.94 -1.47 19.47
C PRO A 1 2.64 -0.50 18.31
N TRP A 2 1.40 -0.42 17.81
CA TRP A 2 1.05 0.46 16.69
C TRP A 2 -0.20 1.30 16.97
N GLN A 3 -0.18 2.07 18.07
CA GLN A 3 -1.26 3.02 18.36
C GLN A 3 -1.20 4.17 17.35
N SER A 4 -2.30 4.39 16.63
CA SER A 4 -2.50 5.57 15.79
C SER A 4 -3.59 6.42 16.39
N ASP A 5 -3.27 7.66 16.73
CA ASP A 5 -4.23 8.60 17.29
C ASP A 5 -5.01 9.29 16.16
N SER A 6 -5.98 8.57 15.58
CA SER A 6 -6.84 9.08 14.52
C SER A 6 -8.31 8.96 14.92
N SER A 7 -9.14 9.93 14.51
CA SER A 7 -10.55 10.04 14.90
C SER A 7 -11.43 8.83 14.54
N TRP A 8 -10.94 7.92 13.69
CA TRP A 8 -11.69 6.79 13.16
C TRP A 8 -11.03 5.42 13.37
N ARG A 9 -9.77 5.35 13.86
CA ARG A 9 -9.06 4.08 14.09
C ARG A 9 -7.98 4.19 15.17
N ARG A 10 -7.97 3.24 16.11
CA ARG A 10 -7.04 3.19 17.26
C ARG A 10 -5.66 2.60 16.94
N GLU A 11 -5.57 1.74 15.94
CA GLU A 11 -4.33 1.07 15.55
C GLU A 11 -4.15 1.09 14.04
N ARG A 12 -2.91 1.12 13.56
CA ARG A 12 -2.62 0.98 12.12
C ARG A 12 -1.44 0.06 11.89
N ILE A 13 -1.35 -0.50 10.71
CA ILE A 13 -0.13 -1.17 10.28
C ILE A 13 0.90 -0.13 9.85
N LEU A 14 2.18 -0.43 10.09
CA LEU A 14 3.31 0.37 9.64
C LEU A 14 4.42 -0.58 9.17
N HIS A 15 5.02 -0.26 8.03
CA HIS A 15 6.16 -0.98 7.45
C HIS A 15 5.95 -2.49 7.28
N VAL A 16 4.73 -2.91 6.95
CA VAL A 16 4.47 -4.32 6.62
C VAL A 16 5.34 -4.72 5.42
N PRO A 17 6.21 -5.75 5.53
CA PRO A 17 7.17 -6.09 4.49
C PRO A 17 6.44 -6.74 3.31
N LEU A 18 6.02 -5.95 2.32
CA LEU A 18 5.29 -6.44 1.17
C LEU A 18 6.24 -7.21 0.24
N CYS A 19 5.79 -8.37 -0.25
CA CYS A 19 6.56 -9.14 -1.22
C CYS A 19 6.77 -8.36 -2.51
N ARG A 20 7.93 -8.60 -3.12
CA ARG A 20 8.36 -7.94 -4.35
C ARG A 20 7.30 -8.03 -5.44
N GLU A 21 6.85 -9.25 -5.76
CA GLU A 21 5.92 -9.49 -6.86
C GLU A 21 4.56 -8.84 -6.62
N ASP A 22 4.06 -8.83 -5.39
CA ASP A 22 2.78 -8.18 -5.06
C ASP A 22 2.84 -6.66 -5.30
N CYS A 23 3.97 -6.03 -4.96
CA CYS A 23 4.15 -4.60 -5.17
C CYS A 23 4.41 -4.24 -6.64
N GLU A 24 5.27 -4.99 -7.32
CA GLU A 24 5.58 -4.80 -8.74
C GLU A 24 4.33 -4.99 -9.60
N GLN A 25 3.58 -6.10 -9.41
CA GLN A 25 2.36 -6.36 -10.17
C GLN A 25 1.28 -5.30 -9.93
N TRP A 26 1.09 -4.87 -8.67
CA TRP A 26 0.13 -3.81 -8.37
C TRP A 26 0.47 -2.52 -9.12
N TRP A 27 1.75 -2.14 -9.16
CA TRP A 27 2.18 -0.97 -9.90
C TRP A 27 2.01 -1.16 -11.42
N ASP A 28 2.40 -2.31 -11.96
CA ASP A 28 2.32 -2.60 -13.39
C ASP A 28 0.86 -2.53 -13.89
N ASP A 29 -0.08 -3.10 -13.13
CA ASP A 29 -1.51 -3.08 -13.45
C ASP A 29 -2.11 -1.66 -13.40
N CYS A 30 -1.56 -0.79 -12.54
CA CYS A 30 -2.10 0.55 -12.30
C CYS A 30 -1.41 1.66 -13.10
N GLN A 31 -0.24 1.44 -13.70
CA GLN A 31 0.66 2.50 -14.17
C GLN A 31 0.03 3.51 -15.16
N ASP A 32 -0.95 3.08 -15.96
CA ASP A 32 -1.68 3.90 -16.92
C ASP A 32 -3.05 4.40 -16.43
N SER A 33 -3.49 3.99 -15.25
CA SER A 33 -4.62 4.61 -14.54
C SER A 33 -4.28 6.03 -14.09
N VAL A 34 -5.26 6.78 -13.57
CA VAL A 34 -5.07 8.17 -13.16
C VAL A 34 -5.30 8.40 -11.67
N THR A 35 -4.50 9.27 -11.07
CA THR A 35 -4.70 9.79 -9.71
C THR A 35 -4.21 11.23 -9.63
N CYS A 36 -4.63 11.95 -8.60
CA CYS A 36 -4.22 13.34 -8.34
C CYS A 36 -3.33 13.48 -7.11
N LYS A 37 -3.03 12.38 -6.39
CA LYS A 37 -2.31 12.41 -5.12
C LYS A 37 -1.43 11.17 -4.91
N ALA A 38 -0.25 11.41 -4.35
CA ALA A 38 0.69 10.35 -3.94
C ALA A 38 0.40 9.75 -2.55
N ASN A 39 -0.45 10.39 -1.74
CA ASN A 39 -0.83 9.90 -0.41
C ASN A 39 -2.35 9.93 -0.30
N TRP A 40 -2.95 8.75 -0.20
CA TRP A 40 -4.39 8.55 -0.15
C TRP A 40 -4.95 8.48 1.27
N HIS A 41 -4.08 8.49 2.29
CA HIS A 41 -4.50 8.50 3.68
C HIS A 41 -5.07 9.87 4.11
N LYS A 42 -4.64 10.97 3.48
CA LYS A 42 -5.00 12.33 3.91
C LYS A 42 -5.03 13.37 2.78
N GLY A 43 -5.70 14.49 3.06
CA GLY A 43 -5.71 15.68 2.20
C GLY A 43 -6.58 15.52 0.95
N TRP A 44 -7.64 14.71 1.03
CA TRP A 44 -8.74 14.72 0.07
C TRP A 44 -9.71 15.85 0.40
N ASN A 45 -10.44 16.33 -0.61
CA ASN A 45 -11.62 17.14 -0.39
C ASN A 45 -12.81 16.22 -0.10
N TRP A 46 -13.52 16.46 1.00
CA TRP A 46 -14.68 15.66 1.45
C TRP A 46 -15.99 16.44 1.47
N THR A 47 -16.03 17.67 0.93
CA THR A 47 -17.24 18.53 1.01
C THR A 47 -18.47 17.92 0.33
N SER A 48 -18.29 17.02 -0.63
CA SER A 48 -19.37 16.30 -1.31
C SER A 48 -19.82 15.01 -0.59
N GLY A 49 -19.21 14.66 0.55
CA GLY A 49 -19.42 13.38 1.24
C GLY A 49 -18.61 12.20 0.65
N THR A 50 -17.90 12.41 -0.46
CA THR A 50 -16.97 11.46 -1.08
C THR A 50 -15.61 12.11 -1.28
N ASN A 51 -14.53 11.31 -1.36
CA ASN A 51 -13.19 11.86 -1.56
C ASN A 51 -13.02 12.37 -3.00
N GLN A 52 -12.70 13.65 -3.12
CA GLN A 52 -12.39 14.31 -4.39
C GLN A 52 -10.99 14.91 -4.36
N CYS A 53 -10.40 15.08 -5.53
CA CYS A 53 -9.13 15.78 -5.67
C CYS A 53 -9.23 17.20 -5.05
N PRO A 54 -8.27 17.59 -4.20
CA PRO A 54 -8.27 18.93 -3.63
C PRO A 54 -8.01 19.98 -4.71
N GLN A 55 -8.40 21.23 -4.44
CA GLN A 55 -8.21 22.33 -5.37
C GLN A 55 -6.73 22.45 -5.80
N GLY A 56 -6.50 22.59 -7.11
CA GLY A 56 -5.15 22.68 -7.68
C GLY A 56 -4.44 21.35 -7.91
N ALA A 57 -4.97 20.22 -7.43
CA ALA A 57 -4.41 18.91 -7.74
C ALA A 57 -4.85 18.44 -9.13
N MET A 58 -3.88 18.22 -10.03
CA MET A 58 -4.13 17.74 -11.38
C MET A 58 -4.13 16.21 -11.43
N CYS A 59 -5.10 15.63 -12.13
CA CYS A 59 -5.10 14.21 -12.45
C CYS A 59 -3.97 13.88 -13.42
N GLN A 60 -3.11 12.95 -13.03
CA GLN A 60 -1.97 12.48 -13.80
C GLN A 60 -1.96 10.96 -13.83
N LYS A 61 -1.27 10.37 -14.81
CA LYS A 61 -1.08 8.92 -14.81
C LYS A 61 -0.38 8.46 -13.54
N PHE A 62 -0.74 7.29 -13.04
CA PHE A 62 -0.14 6.69 -11.85
C PHE A 62 1.38 6.65 -11.93
N LYS A 63 1.96 6.30 -13.08
CA LYS A 63 3.42 6.29 -13.26
C LYS A 63 4.12 7.64 -13.07
N PHE A 64 3.40 8.76 -13.21
CA PHE A 64 3.97 10.09 -12.93
C PHE A 64 3.88 10.45 -11.45
N VAL A 65 2.83 10.00 -10.76
CA VAL A 65 2.63 10.23 -9.33
C VAL A 65 3.45 9.23 -8.49
N PHE A 66 3.60 8.01 -8.98
CA PHE A 66 4.33 6.89 -8.41
C PHE A 66 5.34 6.38 -9.45
N PRO A 67 6.55 6.95 -9.50
CA PRO A 67 7.54 6.62 -10.54
C PRO A 67 8.13 5.20 -10.43
N THR A 68 7.95 4.53 -9.30
CA THR A 68 8.41 3.16 -9.07
C THR A 68 7.37 2.36 -8.27
N PRO A 69 7.42 1.01 -8.31
CA PRO A 69 6.58 0.18 -7.44
C PRO A 69 6.72 0.54 -5.96
N ALA A 70 7.95 0.76 -5.49
CA ALA A 70 8.19 1.18 -4.10
C ALA A 70 7.51 2.53 -3.77
N ALA A 71 7.53 3.50 -4.69
CA ALA A 71 6.84 4.77 -4.48
C ALA A 71 5.32 4.57 -4.29
N LEU A 72 4.70 3.65 -5.04
CA LEU A 72 3.30 3.28 -4.85
C LEU A 72 3.07 2.62 -3.50
N CYS A 73 3.70 1.47 -3.26
CA CYS A 73 3.39 0.62 -2.11
C CYS A 73 3.70 1.32 -0.77
N GLU A 74 4.77 2.10 -0.72
CA GLU A 74 5.16 2.83 0.49
C GLU A 74 4.41 4.16 0.63
N GLY A 75 4.18 4.87 -0.48
CA GLY A 75 3.62 6.22 -0.46
C GLY A 75 2.11 6.26 -0.28
N LEU A 76 1.39 5.41 -1.01
CA LEU A 76 -0.07 5.49 -1.15
C LEU A 76 -0.78 5.51 0.21
N TRP A 77 -0.38 4.61 1.11
CA TRP A 77 -0.96 4.45 2.44
C TRP A 77 -0.03 4.90 3.57
N SER A 78 0.75 5.96 3.37
CA SER A 78 1.59 6.58 4.42
C SER A 78 2.49 5.57 5.16
N HIS A 79 3.28 4.81 4.39
CA HIS A 79 4.19 3.77 4.87
C HIS A 79 3.52 2.61 5.61
N SER A 80 2.24 2.34 5.33
CA SER A 80 1.58 1.11 5.81
C SER A 80 2.35 -0.14 5.33
N TYR A 81 2.81 -0.12 4.08
CA TYR A 81 3.69 -1.15 3.52
C TYR A 81 5.11 -0.62 3.33
N ARG A 82 6.06 -1.54 3.32
CA ARG A 82 7.45 -1.35 2.95
C ARG A 82 7.77 -2.31 1.81
N TYR A 83 8.33 -1.81 0.71
CA TYR A 83 8.78 -2.67 -0.38
C TYR A 83 9.96 -3.51 0.09
N THR A 84 9.98 -4.78 -0.31
CA THR A 84 11.10 -5.69 -0.01
C THR A 84 11.59 -6.39 -1.26
N PRO A 85 12.88 -6.78 -1.33
CA PRO A 85 13.38 -7.62 -2.41
C PRO A 85 13.00 -9.10 -2.25
N HIS A 86 12.35 -9.47 -1.14
CA HIS A 86 11.96 -10.83 -0.85
C HIS A 86 10.81 -11.26 -1.77
N ARG A 87 10.95 -12.45 -2.34
CA ARG A 87 9.96 -13.04 -3.23
C ARG A 87 8.82 -13.71 -2.47
N ARG A 88 7.66 -13.83 -3.11
CA ARG A 88 6.55 -14.67 -2.62
C ARG A 88 7.04 -16.07 -2.24
N GLY A 89 6.50 -16.63 -1.16
CA GLY A 89 6.91 -17.94 -0.64
C GLY A 89 8.23 -17.97 0.15
N SER A 90 9.00 -16.87 0.22
CA SER A 90 10.26 -16.83 0.97
C SER A 90 10.11 -16.93 2.50
N GLY A 91 8.89 -16.75 3.02
CA GLY A 91 8.64 -16.64 4.46
C GLY A 91 9.16 -15.33 5.09
N ARG A 92 9.66 -14.38 4.28
CA ARG A 92 10.26 -13.11 4.73
C ARG A 92 9.49 -11.86 4.31
N CYS A 93 8.35 -12.03 3.64
CA CYS A 93 7.49 -10.93 3.21
C CYS A 93 6.03 -11.38 3.20
N ILE A 94 5.14 -10.42 3.43
CA ILE A 94 3.69 -10.58 3.41
C ILE A 94 3.21 -10.56 1.96
N GLN A 95 2.38 -11.54 1.62
CA GLN A 95 1.69 -11.64 0.33
C GLN A 95 0.29 -11.04 0.50
N MET A 96 -0.10 -10.13 -0.41
CA MET A 96 -1.47 -9.61 -0.49
C MET A 96 -2.39 -10.61 -1.16
N TRP A 97 -1.85 -11.39 -2.10
CA TRP A 97 -2.58 -12.42 -2.83
C TRP A 97 -2.01 -13.80 -2.52
N PHE A 98 -2.86 -14.79 -2.25
CA PHE A 98 -2.46 -16.19 -2.09
C PHE A 98 -3.68 -17.10 -2.23
N ASP A 99 -3.45 -18.35 -2.61
CA ASP A 99 -4.49 -19.38 -2.66
C ASP A 99 -4.78 -19.89 -1.23
N PRO A 100 -6.00 -19.69 -0.69
CA PRO A 100 -6.32 -20.14 0.67
C PRO A 100 -6.31 -21.66 0.83
N THR A 101 -6.46 -22.44 -0.26
CA THR A 101 -6.43 -23.91 -0.21
C THR A 101 -5.03 -24.45 0.10
N LEU A 102 -3.98 -23.66 -0.17
CA LEU A 102 -2.59 -23.97 0.18
C LEU A 102 -2.18 -23.45 1.57
N GLY A 103 -3.13 -22.87 2.31
CA GLY A 103 -2.91 -22.25 3.62
C GLY A 103 -2.45 -20.80 3.55
N ASN A 104 -2.44 -20.11 4.70
CA ASN A 104 -2.04 -18.71 4.79
C ASN A 104 -0.51 -18.58 4.95
N PRO A 105 0.23 -18.11 3.92
CA PRO A 105 1.68 -17.99 3.98
C PRO A 105 2.15 -16.89 4.96
N ASN A 106 1.30 -15.92 5.27
CA ASN A 106 1.63 -14.77 6.12
C ASN A 106 1.74 -15.15 7.60
N ALA A 107 1.18 -16.29 8.01
CA ALA A 107 1.32 -16.76 9.39
C ALA A 107 2.78 -17.08 9.74
N ALA A 108 3.55 -17.66 8.81
CA ALA A 108 4.97 -17.93 9.01
C ALA A 108 5.79 -16.63 9.04
N VAL A 109 5.44 -15.67 8.19
CA VAL A 109 6.10 -14.35 8.11
C VAL A 109 5.86 -13.57 9.42
N ALA A 110 4.62 -13.57 9.92
CA ALA A 110 4.28 -12.91 11.18
C ALA A 110 5.08 -13.49 12.35
N ARG A 111 5.23 -14.82 12.41
CA ARG A 111 6.08 -15.48 13.44
C ARG A 111 7.57 -15.14 13.30
N PHE A 112 8.06 -14.94 12.07
CA PHE A 112 9.44 -14.58 11.82
C PHE A 112 9.78 -13.15 12.31
N TYR A 113 8.82 -12.23 12.27
CA TYR A 113 8.99 -10.82 12.66
C TYR A 113 8.41 -10.46 14.04
N ALA A 114 7.81 -11.42 14.75
CA ALA A 114 7.29 -11.25 16.11
C ALA A 114 8.43 -11.21 17.14
#